data_AF-G7WCG2-F1
#
_entry.id   AF-G7WCG2-F1
#
_cell.length_a   1.000
_cell.length_b   1.000
_cell.length_c   1.000
_cell.angle_alpha   90.00
_cell.angle_beta   90.00
_cell.angle_gamma   90.00
#
_symmetry.space_group_name_H-M   'P 1'
#
loop_
_entity.id
_entity.type
_entity.pdbx_description
1 polymer ?
#
loop_
_entity_poly.entity_id
_entity_poly.type
_entity_poly.pdbx_seq_one_letter_code
_entity_poly.pdbx_strand_id
1 'polypeptide(L)'
;MLYTVKEAANLTGITVKTLYHYHKIGLLTPQSISDAGYRLYSMKELEQLQRILFFRELDFSLKDIKKVLEDEPSRQLCLTNQYELLYARRQRLDVSTARTLLLPQCGRRSLCVCKAAIDDLINLG
;
A
#
# COMPACT_ATOMS: atom_id res chain seq x y z
N MET A 1 5.31 22.55 18.62
CA MET A 1 6.68 22.00 18.69
C MET A 1 7.19 21.80 17.28
N LEU A 2 8.49 22.04 17.04
CA LEU A 2 9.14 21.89 15.74
C LEU A 2 10.17 20.75 15.80
N TYR A 3 10.28 20.00 14.72
CA TYR A 3 11.13 18.84 14.58
C TYR A 3 12.05 19.01 13.36
N THR A 4 13.32 18.65 13.53
CA THR A 4 14.27 18.56 12.43
C THR A 4 13.95 17.36 11.53
N VAL A 5 14.51 17.34 10.32
CA VAL A 5 14.39 16.20 9.39
C VAL A 5 14.77 14.87 10.05
N LYS A 6 15.81 14.88 10.90
CA LYS A 6 16.31 13.67 11.57
C LYS A 6 15.35 13.19 12.67
N GLU A 7 14.77 14.10 13.44
CA GLU A 7 13.76 13.77 14.44
C GLU A 7 12.47 13.28 13.79
N ALA A 8 12.00 13.94 12.73
CA ALA A 8 10.83 13.52 11.97
C ALA A 8 11.02 12.10 11.39
N ALA A 9 12.20 11.81 10.84
CA ALA A 9 12.57 10.48 10.34
C ALA A 9 12.51 9.42 11.46
N ASN A 10 13.09 9.73 12.62
CA ASN A 10 13.09 8.82 13.77
C ASN A 10 11.67 8.56 14.32
N LEU A 11 10.83 9.59 14.39
CA LEU A 11 9.46 9.47 14.89
C LEU A 11 8.55 8.65 13.97
N THR A 12 8.75 8.75 12.66
CA THR A 12 7.88 8.11 11.66
C THR A 12 8.46 6.81 11.08
N GLY A 13 9.67 6.43 11.47
CA GLY A 13 10.33 5.20 11.01
C GLY A 13 10.81 5.24 9.55
N ILE A 14 10.82 6.42 8.91
CA ILE A 14 11.26 6.58 7.52
C ILE A 14 12.68 7.09 7.44
N THR A 15 13.34 6.80 6.32
CA THR A 15 14.68 7.34 6.08
C THR A 15 14.62 8.84 5.74
N VAL A 16 15.67 9.56 6.13
CA VAL A 16 15.88 10.97 5.75
C VAL A 16 15.81 11.17 4.23
N LYS A 17 16.30 10.21 3.44
CA LYS A 17 16.25 10.22 1.97
C LYS A 17 14.81 10.26 1.45
N THR A 18 13.89 9.56 2.11
CA THR A 18 12.45 9.55 1.76
C THR A 18 11.82 10.92 1.98
N LEU A 19 12.12 11.57 3.11
CA LEU A 19 11.68 12.95 3.39
C LEU A 19 12.16 13.94 2.34
N TYR A 20 13.44 13.87 1.95
CA TYR A 20 13.98 14.70 0.87
C TYR A 20 13.29 14.45 -0.47
N HIS A 21 12.97 13.19 -0.77
CA HIS A 21 12.24 12.84 -1.98
C HIS A 21 10.84 13.45 -1.97
N TYR A 22 10.10 13.34 -0.86
CA TYR A 22 8.76 13.91 -0.70
C TYR A 22 8.75 15.44 -0.80
N HIS A 23 9.78 16.09 -0.26
CA HIS A 23 9.97 17.52 -0.46
C HIS A 23 10.23 17.87 -1.92
N LYS A 24 11.10 17.12 -2.61
CA LYS A 24 11.45 17.37 -4.02
C LYS A 24 10.24 17.25 -4.96
N ILE A 25 9.34 16.32 -4.70
CA ILE A 25 8.10 16.14 -5.49
C ILE A 25 6.95 17.06 -5.04
N GLY A 26 7.16 17.86 -3.99
CA GLY A 26 6.14 18.74 -3.43
C GLY A 26 4.96 18.00 -2.81
N LEU A 27 5.20 16.83 -2.22
CA LEU A 27 4.19 16.04 -1.51
C LEU A 27 4.12 16.42 -0.02
N LEU A 28 5.27 16.78 0.58
CA LEU A 28 5.33 17.28 1.94
C LEU A 28 6.28 18.48 2.00
N THR A 29 5.76 19.63 2.43
CA THR A 29 6.51 20.88 2.60
C THR A 29 6.83 21.11 4.07
N PRO A 30 8.05 21.54 4.45
CA PRO A 30 8.35 21.92 5.82
C PRO A 30 7.56 23.17 6.20
N GLN A 31 7.26 23.33 7.49
CA GLN A 31 6.57 24.52 7.98
C GLN A 31 7.45 25.76 7.83
N SER A 32 8.75 25.62 8.12
CA SER A 32 9.71 26.71 8.03
C SER A 32 11.10 26.18 7.72
N ILE A 33 11.93 27.08 7.21
CA ILE A 33 13.36 26.87 7.07
C ILE A 33 14.01 27.83 8.07
N SER A 34 14.80 27.28 9.00
CA SER A 34 15.58 28.07 9.95
C SER A 34 16.62 28.93 9.22
N ASP A 35 17.08 30.02 9.82
CA ASP A 35 18.11 30.90 9.26
C ASP A 35 19.41 30.15 8.91
N ALA A 36 19.70 29.05 9.61
CA ALA A 36 20.83 28.17 9.33
C ALA A 36 20.58 27.16 8.17
N GLY A 37 19.44 27.24 7.48
CA GLY A 37 19.08 26.37 6.35
C GLY A 37 18.46 25.01 6.73
N TYR A 38 18.18 24.78 8.02
CA TYR A 38 17.53 23.55 8.48
C TYR A 38 16.04 23.56 8.19
N ARG A 39 15.50 22.42 7.71
CA ARG A 39 14.06 22.23 7.51
C ARG A 39 13.41 21.80 8.81
N LEU A 40 12.36 22.52 9.18
CA LEU A 40 11.59 22.29 10.40
C LEU A 40 10.17 21.87 10.06
N TYR A 41 9.73 20.77 10.69
CA TYR A 41 8.40 20.20 10.56
C TYR A 41 7.64 20.40 11.86
N SER A 42 6.37 20.77 11.79
CA SER A 42 5.49 20.83 12.95
C SER A 42 4.71 19.53 13.11
N MET A 43 3.91 19.45 14.16
CA MET A 43 2.96 18.35 14.33
C MET A 43 2.02 18.19 13.13
N LYS A 44 1.62 19.29 12.46
CA LYS A 44 0.72 19.22 11.30
C LYS A 44 1.35 18.50 10.11
N GLU A 45 2.62 18.80 9.82
CA GLU A 45 3.33 18.13 8.74
C GLU A 45 3.65 16.68 9.11
N LEU A 46 3.86 16.37 10.39
CA LEU A 46 4.01 14.98 10.85
C LEU A 46 2.71 14.18 10.71
N GLU A 47 1.55 14.77 11.05
CA GLU A 47 0.25 14.15 10.80
C GLU A 47 -0.01 13.91 9.32
N GLN A 48 0.33 14.89 8.46
CA GLN A 48 0.26 14.71 7.01
C GLN A 48 1.19 13.60 6.53
N LEU A 49 2.42 13.53 7.05
CA LEU A 49 3.36 12.47 6.72
C LEU A 49 2.82 11.11 7.12
N GLN A 50 2.20 10.96 8.31
CA GLN A 50 1.58 9.72 8.74
C GLN A 50 0.45 9.30 7.79
N ARG A 51 -0.39 10.25 7.34
CA ARG A 51 -1.42 9.99 6.32
C ARG A 51 -0.81 9.52 5.00
N ILE A 52 0.27 10.15 4.53
CA ILE A 52 0.99 9.75 3.31
C ILE A 52 1.49 8.30 3.43
N LEU A 53 2.06 7.93 4.58
CA LEU A 53 2.57 6.58 4.81
C LEU A 53 1.45 5.55 4.80
N PHE A 54 0.30 5.86 5.42
CA PHE A 54 -0.87 5.00 5.38
C PHE A 54 -1.35 4.71 3.95
N PHE A 55 -1.48 5.74 3.11
CA PHE A 55 -1.87 5.51 1.71
C PHE A 55 -0.80 4.76 0.91
N ARG A 56 0.49 4.93 1.26
CA ARG A 56 1.57 4.21 0.60
C ARG A 56 1.57 2.71 0.95
N GLU A 57 1.18 2.35 2.17
CA GLU A 57 0.97 0.95 2.56
C GLU A 57 -0.21 0.32 1.80
N LEU A 58 -1.19 1.13 1.42
CA LEU A 58 -2.31 0.73 0.56
C LEU A 58 -1.96 0.69 -0.94
N ASP A 59 -0.68 0.67 -1.32
CA ASP A 59 -0.20 0.63 -2.72
C ASP A 59 -0.64 1.83 -3.60
N PHE A 60 -1.02 2.97 -3.02
CA PHE A 60 -1.34 4.16 -3.82
C PHE A 60 -0.09 4.78 -4.46
N SER A 61 -0.26 5.31 -5.67
CA SER A 61 0.79 6.09 -6.33
C SER A 61 0.96 7.45 -5.65
N LEU A 62 2.19 7.99 -5.65
CA LEU A 62 2.48 9.32 -5.04
C LEU A 62 1.62 10.44 -5.65
N LYS A 63 1.20 10.30 -6.91
CA LYS A 63 0.32 11.26 -7.58
C LYS A 63 -1.11 11.20 -7.03
N ASP A 64 -1.62 9.99 -6.77
CA ASP A 64 -2.96 9.79 -6.23
C ASP A 64 -3.02 10.20 -4.77
N ILE A 65 -1.96 9.89 -3.99
CA ILE A 65 -1.84 10.37 -2.60
C ILE A 65 -1.98 11.88 -2.54
N LYS A 66 -1.34 12.62 -3.46
CA LYS A 66 -1.45 14.08 -3.52
C LYS A 66 -2.91 14.53 -3.73
N LYS A 67 -3.62 13.93 -4.69
CA LYS A 67 -5.04 14.25 -4.96
C LYS A 67 -5.95 13.94 -3.76
N VAL A 68 -5.70 12.81 -3.11
CA VAL A 68 -6.47 12.35 -1.94
C VAL A 68 -6.28 13.27 -0.73
N LEU A 69 -5.11 13.91 -0.62
CA LEU A 69 -4.82 14.85 0.46
C LEU A 69 -5.35 16.26 0.19
N GLU A 70 -5.50 16.64 -1.09
CA GLU A 70 -5.99 17.96 -1.50
C GLU A 70 -7.53 18.06 -1.51
N ASP A 71 -8.25 16.96 -1.76
CA ASP A 71 -9.70 17.00 -2.00
C ASP A 71 -10.46 15.79 -1.38
N GLU A 72 -11.47 16.08 -0.55
CA GLU A 72 -12.30 15.07 0.14
C GLU A 72 -13.17 14.21 -0.82
N PRO A 73 -13.89 14.76 -1.82
CA PRO A 73 -14.62 13.93 -2.79
C PRO A 73 -13.67 13.03 -3.61
N SER A 74 -12.48 13.54 -3.97
CA SER A 74 -11.43 12.72 -4.60
C SER A 74 -10.95 11.58 -3.69
N ARG A 75 -10.88 11.79 -2.37
CA ARG A 75 -10.52 10.74 -1.39
C ARG A 75 -11.47 9.56 -1.45
N GLN A 76 -12.78 9.80 -1.46
CA GLN A 76 -13.77 8.72 -1.42
C GLN A 76 -13.73 7.88 -2.71
N LEU A 77 -13.61 8.53 -3.87
CA LEU A 77 -13.46 7.83 -5.15
C LEU A 77 -12.16 7.02 -5.22
N CYS A 78 -11.04 7.58 -4.78
CA CYS A 78 -9.75 6.88 -4.73
C CYS A 78 -9.80 5.65 -3.81
N LEU A 79 -10.42 5.76 -2.63
CA LEU A 79 -10.57 4.64 -1.71
C LEU A 79 -11.45 3.52 -2.29
N THR A 80 -12.59 3.87 -2.91
CA THR A 80 -13.46 2.88 -3.56
C THR A 80 -12.73 2.17 -4.70
N ASN A 81 -12.04 2.91 -5.57
CA ASN A 81 -11.26 2.32 -6.66
C ASN A 81 -10.17 1.39 -6.14
N GLN A 82 -9.49 1.76 -5.06
CA GLN A 82 -8.45 0.91 -4.47
C GLN A 82 -9.04 -0.35 -3.82
N TYR A 83 -10.18 -0.22 -3.15
CA TYR A 83 -10.89 -1.36 -2.60
C TYR A 83 -11.22 -2.38 -3.70
N GLU A 84 -11.76 -1.94 -4.84
CA GLU A 84 -12.05 -2.80 -5.98
C GLU A 84 -10.81 -3.50 -6.53
N LEU A 85 -9.68 -2.77 -6.64
CA LEU A 85 -8.41 -3.36 -7.09
C LEU A 85 -7.88 -4.42 -6.11
N LEU A 86 -7.93 -4.15 -4.80
CA LEU A 86 -7.51 -5.10 -3.77
C LEU A 86 -8.42 -6.32 -3.73
N TYR A 87 -9.73 -6.12 -3.90
CA TYR A 87 -10.72 -7.19 -3.94
C TYR A 87 -10.52 -8.10 -5.15
N ALA A 88 -10.34 -7.52 -6.34
CA ALA A 88 -10.01 -8.27 -7.55
C ALA A 88 -8.67 -9.01 -7.43
N ARG A 89 -7.66 -8.39 -6.80
CA ARG A 89 -6.37 -9.04 -6.53
C ARG A 89 -6.53 -10.21 -5.57
N ARG A 90 -7.33 -10.07 -4.51
CA ARG A 90 -7.69 -11.15 -3.58
C ARG A 90 -8.34 -12.31 -4.31
N GLN A 91 -9.37 -12.05 -5.13
CA GLN A 91 -10.04 -13.11 -5.89
C GLN A 91 -9.07 -13.87 -6.82
N ARG A 92 -8.17 -13.17 -7.50
CA ARG A 92 -7.13 -13.82 -8.32
C ARG A 92 -6.21 -14.71 -7.49
N LEU A 93 -5.81 -14.25 -6.32
CA LEU A 93 -4.99 -15.03 -5.40
C LEU A 93 -5.76 -16.26 -4.89
N ASP A 94 -7.01 -16.12 -4.50
CA ASP A 94 -7.87 -17.23 -4.06
C ASP A 94 -8.03 -18.31 -5.15
N VAL A 95 -8.19 -17.91 -6.42
CA VAL A 95 -8.21 -18.85 -7.54
C VAL A 95 -6.85 -19.55 -7.72
N SER A 96 -5.75 -18.80 -7.60
CA SER A 96 -4.40 -19.36 -7.72
C SER A 96 -4.07 -20.34 -6.59
N THR A 97 -4.46 -20.04 -5.35
CA THR A 97 -4.25 -20.91 -4.19
C THR A 97 -5.12 -22.16 -4.27
N ALA A 98 -6.38 -22.03 -4.67
CA ALA A 98 -7.25 -23.18 -4.95
C ALA A 98 -6.66 -24.09 -6.04
N ARG A 99 -6.11 -23.51 -7.11
CA ARG A 99 -5.42 -24.29 -8.16
C ARG A 99 -4.20 -25.01 -7.61
N THR A 100 -3.38 -24.38 -6.77
CA THR A 100 -2.21 -25.03 -6.14
C THR A 100 -2.62 -26.18 -5.22
N LEU A 101 -3.71 -26.04 -4.47
CA LEU A 101 -4.27 -27.11 -3.62
C LEU A 101 -4.80 -28.30 -4.44
N LEU A 102 -5.27 -28.04 -5.66
CA LEU A 102 -5.75 -29.05 -6.60
C LEU A 102 -4.66 -29.62 -7.52
N LEU A 103 -3.42 -29.11 -7.45
CA LEU A 103 -2.31 -29.76 -8.14
C LEU A 103 -2.06 -31.11 -7.46
N PRO A 104 -2.16 -32.23 -8.18
CA PRO A 104 -1.84 -33.52 -7.62
C PRO A 104 -0.38 -33.49 -7.19
N GLN A 105 -0.12 -33.58 -5.88
CA GLN A 105 1.22 -33.77 -5.36
C GLN A 105 1.68 -35.21 -5.64
N CYS A 106 1.81 -35.56 -6.93
CA CYS A 106 2.29 -36.87 -7.37
C CYS A 106 3.82 -36.85 -7.43
N GLY A 107 4.44 -36.91 -6.25
CA GLY A 107 5.83 -37.28 -6.07
C GLY A 107 5.99 -38.81 -6.00
N ARG A 108 6.39 -39.43 -7.12
CA ARG A 108 6.97 -40.79 -7.29
C ARG A 108 6.12 -42.04 -7.00
N ARG A 109 5.91 -42.78 -8.09
CA ARG A 109 5.90 -44.26 -8.23
C ARG A 109 5.04 -45.07 -7.24
N SER A 110 3.73 -44.95 -7.38
CA SER A 110 2.81 -46.09 -7.55
C SER A 110 1.41 -45.54 -7.82
N LEU A 111 0.66 -46.22 -8.68
CA LEU A 111 -0.71 -45.87 -9.12
C LEU A 111 -1.54 -45.20 -8.01
N CYS A 112 -1.99 -43.96 -8.21
CA CYS A 112 -3.10 -43.43 -7.45
C CYS A 112 -4.14 -42.82 -8.39
N VAL A 113 -5.31 -43.42 -8.34
CA VAL A 113 -6.50 -43.17 -9.16
C VAL A 113 -7.15 -41.89 -8.66
N CYS A 114 -7.00 -40.78 -9.35
CA CYS A 114 -7.77 -39.57 -9.07
C CYS A 114 -8.27 -38.95 -10.37
N LYS A 115 -9.03 -39.74 -11.15
CA LYS A 115 -9.79 -39.25 -12.31
C LYS A 115 -11.29 -39.07 -12.01
N ALA A 116 -11.70 -39.13 -10.74
CA ALA A 116 -13.12 -39.18 -10.35
C ALA A 116 -13.62 -37.98 -9.53
N ALA A 117 -12.80 -36.96 -9.24
CA ALA A 117 -13.21 -35.85 -8.37
C ALA A 117 -13.46 -34.51 -9.10
N ILE A 118 -13.36 -34.47 -10.43
CA ILE A 118 -13.49 -33.23 -11.21
C ILE A 118 -14.91 -33.01 -11.76
N ASP A 119 -15.77 -34.04 -11.80
CA ASP A 119 -17.11 -33.91 -12.41
C ASP A 119 -18.20 -33.40 -11.44
N ASP A 120 -17.97 -33.36 -10.13
CA ASP A 120 -18.99 -32.96 -9.15
C ASP A 120 -18.97 -31.47 -8.73
N LEU A 121 -17.97 -30.69 -9.16
CA LEU A 121 -17.76 -29.30 -8.70
C LEU A 121 -18.14 -28.21 -9.71
N ILE A 122 -18.71 -28.58 -10.86
CA ILE A 122 -19.18 -27.64 -11.90
C ILE A 122 -20.72 -27.50 -11.94
N ASN A 123 -21.48 -28.30 -11.17
CA ASN A 123 -22.95 -28.33 -11.23
C ASN A 123 -23.69 -28.08 -9.89
N LEU A 124 -23.19 -27.16 -9.07
CA LEU A 124 -23.94 -26.52 -7.98
C LEU A 124 -23.36 -25.09 -7.91
N GLY A 125 -24.05 -23.99 -8.16
CA GLY A 125 -25.44 -23.62 -8.42
C GLY A 125 -25.47 -22.10 -8.35
#